data_AF-A0A9P6FQW0-F1
#
_entry.id   AF-A0A9P6FQW0-F1
#
_cell.length_a   1.000
_cell.length_b   1.000
_cell.length_c   1.000
_cell.angle_alpha   90.00
_cell.angle_beta   90.00
_cell.angle_gamma   90.00
#
_symmetry.space_group_name_H-M   'P 1'
#
loop_
_entity.id
_entity.type
_entity.pdbx_description
1 polymer ?
#
loop_
_entity_poly.entity_id
_entity_poly.type
_entity_poly.pdbx_seq_one_letter_code
_entity_poly.pdbx_strand_id
1 'polypeptide(L)'
;MIFAFLDSYGIGANDVSNSFSAAVGSRALTLKQAVLIASVCEFLGAFLMGSSTADTIKGGLIDVSLFALDPALLMLGMVCSLVGSSTWVLFASSRGWPVSTTHAIVGAITGIGIAGFGGSAVRWAEIGKIVASWLVSPVCAGLVTAIVFLTTKFFILRHDDSLKRGLRAIPFYFAITIFINVFYIVFKGSPGLNLSKMPIGVILGISFGVAGAVFLWCQFFLKPYLQRKIENEEQLSWHHSFWIPFVKPRPLVPPNSAPSSVKTLRVDTGYSLNEKHPDSSPLSPDGLKARTLEEALHEKEMQDTGTVNSDLAALDDTPPPSRAKALLGYLKAKVMHGVEQDIHESTAEVDQIHDSSTKYDRKTELLFCTLQVLTSCFASFAHGSNDVANAIGPLTTIYYIWKNGAVDISGKSPIPTWILAYGGVAIDLGLLTYGYKVMATLGNKITYMSPSR
;
A
#
# COMPACT_ATOMS: atom_id res chain seq x y z
N MET A 1 5.31 -24.91 -8.57
CA MET A 1 5.48 -23.67 -9.39
C MET A 1 4.16 -22.94 -9.57
N ILE A 2 3.20 -23.44 -10.37
CA ILE A 2 1.94 -22.72 -10.69
C ILE A 2 1.18 -22.27 -9.44
N PHE A 3 0.89 -23.17 -8.49
CA PHE A 3 0.13 -22.80 -7.29
C PHE A 3 0.88 -21.86 -6.35
N ALA A 4 2.21 -21.96 -6.28
CA ALA A 4 3.01 -20.97 -5.55
C ALA A 4 2.94 -19.59 -6.21
N PHE A 5 2.91 -19.53 -7.54
CA PHE A 5 2.68 -18.27 -8.24
C PHE A 5 1.30 -17.71 -7.95
N LEU A 6 0.26 -18.55 -8.00
CA LEU A 6 -1.11 -18.13 -7.72
C LEU A 6 -1.28 -17.66 -6.27
N ASP A 7 -0.58 -18.28 -5.32
CA ASP A 7 -0.58 -17.87 -3.91
C ASP A 7 0.14 -16.52 -3.74
N SER A 8 1.35 -16.36 -4.28
CA SER A 8 2.05 -15.07 -4.33
C SER A 8 1.26 -13.97 -5.04
N TYR A 9 0.61 -14.30 -6.15
CA TYR A 9 -0.27 -13.39 -6.86
C TYR A 9 -1.48 -13.01 -6.00
N GLY A 10 -2.05 -13.96 -5.26
CA GLY A 10 -3.12 -13.70 -4.29
C GLY A 10 -2.68 -12.72 -3.20
N ILE A 11 -1.45 -12.88 -2.69
CA ILE A 11 -0.84 -11.94 -1.72
C ILE A 11 -0.72 -10.54 -2.32
N GLY A 12 -0.26 -10.43 -3.56
CA GLY A 12 -0.23 -9.18 -4.31
C GLY A 12 -1.60 -8.51 -4.44
N ALA A 13 -2.60 -9.30 -4.81
CA ALA A 13 -3.97 -8.83 -5.05
C ALA A 13 -4.69 -8.44 -3.74
N ASN A 14 -4.41 -9.11 -2.63
CA ASN A 14 -5.08 -8.87 -1.36
C ASN A 14 -4.34 -7.88 -0.48
N ASP A 15 -3.06 -8.15 -0.19
CA ASP A 15 -2.41 -7.62 0.99
C ASP A 15 -1.57 -6.37 0.72
N VAL A 16 -1.00 -6.23 -0.49
CA VAL A 16 -0.23 -5.02 -0.86
C VAL A 16 -1.11 -3.77 -0.83
N SER A 17 -2.40 -3.95 -1.08
CA SER A 17 -3.43 -2.93 -0.96
C SER A 17 -3.50 -2.31 0.44
N ASN A 18 -3.12 -3.05 1.49
CA ASN A 18 -3.10 -2.56 2.86
C ASN A 18 -2.11 -1.39 3.03
N SER A 19 -0.98 -1.42 2.33
CA SER A 19 0.09 -0.41 2.46
C SER A 19 -0.22 0.92 1.75
N PHE A 20 -0.98 0.87 0.66
CA PHE A 20 -1.24 2.03 -0.20
C PHE A 20 -2.69 2.51 -0.21
N SER A 21 -3.65 1.74 0.34
CA SER A 21 -5.06 2.14 0.40
C SER A 21 -5.28 3.49 1.08
N ALA A 22 -4.54 3.82 2.14
CA ALA A 22 -4.62 5.14 2.78
C ALA A 22 -4.12 6.28 1.87
N ALA A 23 -3.00 6.07 1.16
CA ALA A 23 -2.44 7.07 0.25
C ALA A 23 -3.27 7.27 -1.02
N VAL A 24 -3.90 6.21 -1.55
CA VAL A 24 -4.81 6.34 -2.69
C VAL A 24 -6.18 6.86 -2.23
N GLY A 25 -6.70 6.37 -1.10
CA GLY A 25 -7.96 6.80 -0.50
C GLY A 25 -7.99 8.29 -0.18
N SER A 26 -6.93 8.82 0.44
CA SER A 26 -6.77 10.25 0.72
C SER A 26 -6.41 11.11 -0.50
N ARG A 27 -6.25 10.48 -1.69
CA ARG A 27 -5.83 11.12 -2.94
C ARG A 27 -4.43 11.74 -2.90
N ALA A 28 -3.58 11.30 -1.96
CA ALA A 28 -2.16 11.66 -1.96
C ALA A 28 -1.42 11.07 -3.18
N LEU A 29 -1.85 9.88 -3.63
CA LEU A 29 -1.38 9.23 -4.87
C LEU A 29 -2.56 8.82 -5.74
N THR A 30 -2.35 8.87 -7.05
CA THR A 30 -3.23 8.14 -7.98
C THR A 30 -2.96 6.64 -7.87
N LEU A 31 -3.96 5.81 -8.20
CA LEU A 31 -3.81 4.35 -8.23
C LEU A 31 -2.61 3.92 -9.10
N LYS A 32 -2.39 4.58 -10.24
CA LYS A 32 -1.24 4.34 -11.12
C LYS A 32 0.10 4.56 -10.44
N GLN A 33 0.22 5.65 -9.69
CA GLN A 33 1.45 5.95 -8.98
C GLN A 33 1.66 4.99 -7.81
N ALA A 34 0.60 4.72 -7.04
CA ALA A 34 0.66 3.81 -5.92
C ALA A 34 1.09 2.41 -6.33
N VAL A 35 0.46 1.83 -7.36
CA VAL A 35 0.81 0.49 -7.86
C VAL A 35 2.26 0.44 -8.36
N LEU A 36 2.73 1.46 -9.10
CA LEU A 36 4.12 1.47 -9.59
C LEU A 36 5.14 1.52 -8.44
N ILE A 37 4.91 2.38 -7.44
CA ILE A 37 5.80 2.51 -6.29
C ILE A 37 5.74 1.25 -5.45
N ALA A 38 4.54 0.73 -5.20
CA ALA A 38 4.31 -0.49 -4.45
C ALA A 38 5.04 -1.69 -5.09
N SER A 39 4.93 -1.90 -6.40
CA SER A 39 5.65 -3.01 -7.05
C SER A 39 7.15 -2.96 -6.81
N VAL A 40 7.77 -1.77 -6.87
CA VAL A 40 9.20 -1.64 -6.57
C VAL A 40 9.48 -1.94 -5.10
N CYS A 41 8.68 -1.39 -4.18
CA CYS A 41 8.88 -1.59 -2.73
C CYS A 41 8.65 -3.05 -2.31
N GLU A 42 7.56 -3.67 -2.74
CA GLU A 42 7.22 -5.08 -2.49
C GLU A 42 8.32 -6.00 -3.02
N PHE A 43 8.68 -5.84 -4.30
CA PHE A 43 9.71 -6.67 -4.91
C PHE A 43 11.04 -6.56 -4.17
N LEU A 44 11.48 -5.35 -3.83
CA LEU A 44 12.72 -5.15 -3.08
C LEU A 44 12.64 -5.75 -1.69
N GLY A 45 11.52 -5.60 -0.98
CA GLY A 45 11.30 -6.21 0.33
C GLY A 45 11.37 -7.73 0.27
N ALA A 46 10.64 -8.33 -0.68
CA ALA A 46 10.59 -9.76 -0.93
C ALA A 46 11.97 -10.33 -1.31
N PHE A 47 12.65 -9.68 -2.26
CA PHE A 47 13.92 -10.15 -2.79
C PHE A 47 15.07 -10.01 -1.80
N LEU A 48 15.16 -8.87 -1.08
CA LEU A 48 16.30 -8.58 -0.21
C LEU A 48 16.18 -9.21 1.18
N MET A 49 14.95 -9.38 1.69
CA MET A 49 14.68 -9.71 3.10
C MET A 49 13.62 -10.81 3.30
N GLY A 50 13.04 -11.35 2.23
CA GLY A 50 11.99 -12.37 2.32
C GLY A 50 12.43 -13.72 2.90
N SER A 51 13.73 -14.05 2.80
CA SER A 51 14.22 -15.37 3.17
C SER A 51 14.12 -15.66 4.67
N SER A 52 14.39 -14.68 5.54
CA SER A 52 14.39 -14.89 6.99
C SER A 52 13.01 -15.30 7.51
N THR A 53 11.95 -14.75 6.91
CA THR A 53 10.56 -15.10 7.26
C THR A 53 10.19 -16.45 6.66
N ALA A 54 10.64 -16.72 5.44
CA ALA A 54 10.38 -17.99 4.76
C ALA A 54 11.05 -19.21 5.42
N ASP A 55 12.20 -19.02 6.08
CA ASP A 55 12.84 -20.05 6.91
C ASP A 55 11.93 -20.52 8.06
N THR A 56 11.12 -19.60 8.63
CA THR A 56 10.15 -19.93 9.69
C THR A 56 9.03 -20.85 9.19
N ILE A 57 8.55 -20.63 7.96
CA ILE A 57 7.42 -21.38 7.37
C ILE A 57 7.86 -22.77 6.87
N LYS A 58 9.08 -22.90 6.35
CA LYS A 58 9.59 -24.13 5.70
C LYS A 58 9.56 -25.38 6.60
N GLY A 59 9.78 -25.22 7.91
CA GLY A 59 9.90 -26.34 8.85
C GLY A 59 9.33 -26.11 10.25
N GLY A 60 8.75 -24.94 10.53
CA GLY A 60 8.32 -24.58 11.89
C GLY A 60 6.96 -25.13 12.32
N LEU A 61 6.08 -25.50 11.37
CA LEU A 61 4.66 -25.73 11.68
C LEU A 61 4.28 -27.21 11.91
N ILE A 62 4.90 -28.11 11.15
CA ILE A 62 4.65 -29.56 11.21
C ILE A 62 5.96 -30.30 11.40
N ASP A 63 5.92 -31.48 12.01
CA ASP A 63 7.10 -32.31 12.18
C ASP A 63 7.49 -33.00 10.86
N VAL A 64 8.39 -32.36 10.11
CA VAL A 64 8.87 -32.85 8.81
C VAL A 64 9.63 -34.18 8.91
N SER A 65 10.08 -34.57 10.11
CA SER A 65 10.78 -35.86 10.31
C SER A 65 9.86 -37.07 10.07
N LEU A 66 8.54 -36.92 10.28
CA LEU A 66 7.54 -37.95 10.01
C LEU A 66 7.43 -38.28 8.52
N PHE A 67 7.85 -37.35 7.65
CA PHE A 67 7.85 -37.50 6.21
C PHE A 67 9.20 -37.98 5.66
N ALA A 68 10.20 -38.27 6.51
CA ALA A 68 11.53 -38.65 6.05
C ALA A 68 11.53 -39.97 5.25
N LEU A 69 10.63 -40.90 5.57
CA LEU A 69 10.49 -42.18 4.86
C LEU A 69 9.77 -42.05 3.52
N ASP A 70 8.88 -41.05 3.38
CA ASP A 70 8.19 -40.74 2.13
C ASP A 70 8.25 -39.23 1.84
N PRO A 71 9.36 -38.73 1.28
CA PRO A 71 9.49 -37.32 0.92
C PRO A 71 8.44 -36.85 -0.09
N ALA A 72 7.92 -37.76 -0.92
CA ALA A 72 6.91 -37.42 -1.92
C ALA A 72 5.58 -36.99 -1.25
N LEU A 73 5.25 -37.58 -0.10
CA LEU A 73 4.09 -37.18 0.69
C LEU A 73 4.18 -35.73 1.19
N LEU A 74 5.35 -35.30 1.67
CA LEU A 74 5.55 -33.90 2.10
C LEU A 74 5.48 -32.95 0.93
N MET A 75 6.05 -33.33 -0.21
CA MET A 75 5.97 -32.55 -1.45
C MET A 75 4.52 -32.38 -1.92
N LEU A 76 3.75 -33.46 -1.97
CA LEU A 76 2.32 -33.42 -2.28
C LEU A 76 1.56 -32.55 -1.27
N GLY A 77 1.89 -32.70 0.02
CA GLY A 77 1.37 -31.87 1.09
C GLY A 77 1.56 -30.38 0.80
N MET A 78 2.80 -29.94 0.62
CA MET A 78 3.10 -28.53 0.34
C MET A 78 2.38 -28.01 -0.92
N VAL A 79 2.19 -28.85 -1.95
CA VAL A 79 1.38 -28.49 -3.12
C VAL A 79 -0.09 -28.29 -2.72
N CYS A 80 -0.69 -29.21 -1.97
CA CYS A 80 -2.05 -29.08 -1.48
C CYS A 80 -2.23 -27.84 -0.59
N SER A 81 -1.24 -27.48 0.25
CA SER A 81 -1.29 -26.27 1.06
C SER A 81 -1.34 -25.01 0.19
N LEU A 82 -0.50 -24.94 -0.84
CA LEU A 82 -0.49 -23.84 -1.79
C LEU A 82 -1.81 -23.75 -2.58
N VAL A 83 -2.39 -24.88 -2.98
CA VAL A 83 -3.69 -24.92 -3.66
C VAL A 83 -4.79 -24.37 -2.73
N GLY A 84 -4.85 -24.86 -1.49
CA GLY A 84 -5.86 -24.44 -0.52
C GLY A 84 -5.77 -22.95 -0.20
N SER A 85 -4.56 -22.46 0.09
CA SER A 85 -4.29 -21.05 0.37
C SER A 85 -4.65 -20.17 -0.84
N SER A 86 -4.06 -20.44 -2.01
CA SER A 86 -4.26 -19.61 -3.21
C SER A 86 -5.72 -19.56 -3.65
N THR A 87 -6.45 -20.68 -3.58
CA THR A 87 -7.88 -20.72 -3.95
C THR A 87 -8.71 -19.80 -3.06
N TRP A 88 -8.50 -19.86 -1.74
CA TRP A 88 -9.21 -19.00 -0.79
C TRP A 88 -8.86 -17.53 -0.98
N VAL A 89 -7.57 -17.21 -1.06
CA VAL A 89 -7.08 -15.82 -1.17
C VAL A 89 -7.53 -15.19 -2.49
N LEU A 90 -7.45 -15.91 -3.61
CA LEU A 90 -7.93 -15.43 -4.90
C LEU A 90 -9.44 -15.20 -4.90
N PHE A 91 -10.20 -16.11 -4.29
CA PHE A 91 -11.64 -15.94 -4.13
C PHE A 91 -11.97 -14.67 -3.34
N ALA A 92 -11.37 -14.48 -2.16
CA ALA A 92 -11.57 -13.29 -1.33
C ALA A 92 -11.16 -12.00 -2.06
N SER A 93 -10.00 -12.01 -2.72
CA SER A 93 -9.50 -10.86 -3.52
C SER A 93 -10.45 -10.50 -4.66
N SER A 94 -11.04 -11.50 -5.32
CA SER A 94 -12.00 -11.26 -6.40
C SER A 94 -13.26 -10.50 -5.94
N ARG A 95 -13.60 -10.64 -4.65
CA ARG A 95 -14.70 -9.97 -3.95
C ARG A 95 -14.29 -8.67 -3.25
N GLY A 96 -13.02 -8.29 -3.29
CA GLY A 96 -12.50 -7.12 -2.59
C GLY A 96 -12.49 -7.27 -1.06
N TRP A 97 -12.45 -8.50 -0.56
CA TRP A 97 -12.41 -8.79 0.88
C TRP A 97 -10.95 -8.81 1.36
N PRO A 98 -10.57 -7.93 2.29
CA PRO A 98 -9.25 -8.00 2.93
C PRO A 98 -9.23 -9.22 3.86
N VAL A 99 -8.35 -10.18 3.58
CA VAL A 99 -8.17 -11.42 4.35
C VAL A 99 -6.69 -11.64 4.61
N SER A 100 -6.34 -12.41 5.63
CA SER A 100 -4.93 -12.69 5.90
C SER A 100 -4.45 -13.93 5.15
N THR A 101 -3.47 -13.74 4.26
CA THR A 101 -2.81 -14.82 3.52
C THR A 101 -1.95 -15.70 4.43
N THR A 102 -1.32 -15.11 5.44
CA THR A 102 -0.55 -15.85 6.46
C THR A 102 -1.45 -16.85 7.21
N HIS A 103 -2.66 -16.45 7.61
CA HIS A 103 -3.60 -17.38 8.24
C HIS A 103 -4.02 -18.51 7.29
N ALA A 104 -4.23 -18.19 6.01
CA ALA A 104 -4.63 -19.16 4.99
C ALA A 104 -3.58 -20.25 4.81
N ILE A 105 -2.31 -19.89 4.63
CA ILE A 105 -1.24 -20.88 4.42
C ILE A 105 -0.91 -21.65 5.70
N VAL A 106 -0.87 -21.00 6.87
CA VAL A 106 -0.61 -21.68 8.16
C VAL A 106 -1.70 -22.70 8.43
N GLY A 107 -2.97 -22.34 8.20
CA GLY A 107 -4.10 -23.25 8.31
C GLY A 107 -4.00 -24.43 7.32
N ALA A 108 -3.62 -24.16 6.06
CA ALA A 108 -3.48 -25.19 5.04
C ALA A 108 -2.32 -26.17 5.34
N ILE A 109 -1.18 -25.70 5.85
CA ILE A 109 -0.06 -26.57 6.27
C ILE A 109 -0.45 -27.39 7.51
N THR A 110 -1.13 -26.77 8.47
CA THR A 110 -1.65 -27.46 9.67
C THR A 110 -2.61 -28.59 9.28
N GLY A 111 -3.53 -28.33 8.36
CA GLY A 111 -4.49 -29.32 7.87
C GLY A 111 -3.82 -30.55 7.27
N ILE A 112 -2.65 -30.40 6.64
CA ILE A 112 -1.91 -31.51 6.05
C ILE A 112 -1.16 -32.32 7.09
N GLY A 113 -0.59 -31.67 8.10
CA GLY A 113 -0.04 -32.39 9.26
C GLY A 113 -1.10 -33.29 9.89
N ILE A 114 -2.30 -32.75 10.11
CA ILE A 114 -3.43 -33.49 10.68
C ILE A 114 -3.90 -34.61 9.74
N ALA A 115 -4.05 -34.35 8.43
CA ALA A 115 -4.52 -35.34 7.48
C ALA A 115 -3.53 -36.48 7.24
N GLY A 116 -2.22 -36.20 7.26
CA GLY A 116 -1.19 -37.21 7.01
C GLY A 116 -0.89 -38.10 8.22
N PHE A 117 -0.84 -37.51 9.41
CA PHE A 117 -0.28 -38.18 10.60
C PHE A 117 -1.07 -37.91 11.90
N GLY A 118 -2.22 -37.25 11.81
CA GLY A 118 -3.04 -36.87 12.96
C GLY A 118 -2.53 -35.63 13.69
N GLY A 119 -3.24 -35.24 14.75
CA GLY A 119 -2.96 -34.01 15.50
C GLY A 119 -1.59 -33.96 16.19
N SER A 120 -0.93 -35.11 16.40
CA SER A 120 0.41 -35.19 17.01
C SER A 120 1.53 -34.72 16.08
N ALA A 121 1.32 -34.67 14.77
CA ALA A 121 2.31 -34.19 13.81
C ALA A 121 2.43 -32.67 13.76
N VAL A 122 1.48 -31.96 14.37
CA VAL A 122 1.44 -30.50 14.41
C VAL A 122 2.23 -30.00 15.60
N ARG A 123 3.11 -29.02 15.38
CA ARG A 123 3.87 -28.36 16.45
C ARG A 123 3.00 -27.29 17.12
N TRP A 124 2.04 -27.71 17.95
CA TRP A 124 1.05 -26.82 18.60
C TRP A 124 1.67 -25.66 19.38
N ALA A 125 2.84 -25.87 19.99
CA ALA A 125 3.56 -24.81 20.70
C ALA A 125 4.01 -23.69 19.75
N GLU A 126 4.49 -24.02 18.55
CA GLU A 126 4.91 -23.02 17.55
C GLU A 126 3.71 -22.31 16.93
N ILE A 127 2.64 -23.05 16.62
CA ILE A 127 1.37 -22.44 16.18
C ILE A 127 0.82 -21.51 17.26
N GLY A 128 0.89 -21.89 18.54
CA GLY A 128 0.46 -21.06 19.65
C GLY A 128 1.19 -19.72 19.71
N LYS A 129 2.51 -19.70 19.46
CA LYS A 129 3.28 -18.44 19.36
C LYS A 129 2.82 -17.58 18.19
N ILE A 130 2.54 -18.20 17.04
CA ILE A 130 2.03 -17.50 15.86
C ILE A 130 0.65 -16.89 16.13
N VAL A 131 -0.28 -17.66 16.70
CA VAL A 131 -1.63 -17.20 17.06
C VAL A 131 -1.57 -16.09 18.09
N ALA A 132 -0.69 -16.19 19.09
CA ALA A 132 -0.47 -15.10 20.05
C ALA A 132 -0.02 -13.82 19.34
N SER A 133 0.88 -13.91 18.34
CA SER A 133 1.30 -12.75 17.55
C SER A 133 0.15 -12.12 16.75
N TRP A 134 -0.81 -12.91 16.28
CA TRP A 134 -1.99 -12.41 15.55
C TRP A 134 -2.94 -11.59 16.43
N LEU A 135 -2.94 -11.83 17.73
CA LEU A 135 -3.72 -11.06 18.71
C LEU A 135 -2.95 -9.84 19.20
N VAL A 136 -1.66 -10.01 19.53
CA VAL A 136 -0.84 -8.95 20.11
C VAL A 136 -0.53 -7.86 19.07
N SER A 137 -0.23 -8.22 17.82
CA SER A 137 0.22 -7.27 16.81
C SER A 137 -0.83 -6.19 16.47
N PRO A 138 -2.12 -6.52 16.23
CA PRO A 138 -3.15 -5.50 16.00
C PRO A 138 -3.39 -4.60 17.21
N VAL A 139 -3.31 -5.15 18.43
CA VAL A 139 -3.46 -4.36 19.67
C VAL A 139 -2.32 -3.36 19.81
N CYS A 140 -1.08 -3.82 19.65
CA CYS A 140 0.10 -2.94 19.68
C CYS A 140 0.04 -1.89 18.57
N ALA A 141 -0.32 -2.27 17.35
CA ALA A 141 -0.49 -1.33 16.24
C ALA A 141 -1.58 -0.28 16.55
N GLY A 142 -2.74 -0.70 17.06
CA GLY A 142 -3.82 0.20 17.46
C GLY A 142 -3.40 1.19 18.55
N LEU A 143 -2.65 0.73 19.56
CA LEU A 143 -2.12 1.59 20.62
C LEU A 143 -1.11 2.60 20.09
N VAL A 144 -0.15 2.17 19.27
CA VAL A 144 0.86 3.06 18.68
C VAL A 144 0.19 4.08 17.76
N THR A 145 -0.72 3.65 16.88
CA THR A 145 -1.49 4.53 16.01
C THR A 145 -2.31 5.53 16.81
N ALA A 146 -2.97 5.10 17.89
CA ALA A 146 -3.72 6.01 18.76
C ALA A 146 -2.80 7.07 19.40
N ILE A 147 -1.64 6.68 19.92
CA ILE A 147 -0.67 7.63 20.51
C ILE A 147 -0.18 8.63 19.46
N VAL A 148 0.25 8.16 18.29
CA VAL A 148 0.76 9.01 17.21
C VAL A 148 -0.34 9.94 16.70
N PHE A 149 -1.53 9.43 16.43
CA PHE A 149 -2.64 10.23 15.92
C PHE A 149 -3.17 11.22 16.95
N LEU A 150 -3.35 10.84 18.22
CA LEU A 150 -3.81 11.77 19.26
C LEU A 150 -2.77 12.87 19.50
N THR A 151 -1.48 12.54 19.49
CA THR A 151 -0.41 13.55 19.58
C THR A 151 -0.49 14.51 18.40
N THR A 152 -0.59 13.99 17.17
CA THR A 152 -0.74 14.81 15.95
C THR A 152 -2.00 15.68 16.02
N LYS A 153 -3.12 15.11 16.45
CA LYS A 153 -4.42 15.78 16.57
C LYS A 153 -4.37 16.96 17.54
N PHE A 154 -3.90 16.74 18.76
CA PHE A 154 -3.94 17.77 19.80
C PHE A 154 -2.82 18.79 19.68
N PHE A 155 -1.62 18.40 19.25
CA PHE A 155 -0.48 19.31 19.15
C PHE A 155 -0.42 20.06 17.81
N ILE A 156 -1.01 19.53 16.73
CA ILE A 156 -0.92 20.10 15.38
C ILE A 156 -2.31 20.42 14.82
N LEU A 157 -3.18 19.41 14.62
CA LEU A 157 -4.37 19.56 13.78
C LEU A 157 -5.49 20.44 14.37
N ARG A 158 -5.66 20.48 15.70
CA ARG A 158 -6.71 21.27 16.36
C ARG A 158 -6.36 22.74 16.60
N HIS A 159 -5.15 23.16 16.26
CA HIS A 159 -4.68 24.52 16.53
C HIS A 159 -4.89 25.42 15.31
N ASP A 160 -5.16 26.72 15.53
CA ASP A 160 -5.40 27.68 14.45
C ASP A 160 -4.21 27.79 13.49
N ASP A 161 -2.98 27.95 14.02
CA ASP A 161 -1.71 27.83 13.26
C ASP A 161 -1.26 26.38 12.98
N SER A 162 -2.18 25.49 12.58
CA SER A 162 -1.91 24.07 12.31
C SER A 162 -0.77 23.85 11.29
N LEU A 163 -0.75 24.61 10.19
CA LEU A 163 0.28 24.50 9.15
C LEU A 163 1.70 24.79 9.67
N LYS A 164 1.88 25.88 10.43
CA LYS A 164 3.19 26.26 10.99
C LYS A 164 3.67 25.26 12.03
N ARG A 165 2.76 24.66 12.79
CA ARG A 165 3.06 23.59 13.75
C ARG A 165 3.44 22.31 13.01
N GLY A 166 2.70 21.96 11.95
CA GLY A 166 3.03 20.85 11.06
C GLY A 166 4.42 20.98 10.46
N LEU A 167 4.75 22.14 9.88
CA LEU A 167 6.07 22.42 9.29
C LEU A 167 7.22 22.29 10.30
N ARG A 168 6.96 22.58 11.59
CA ARG A 168 7.94 22.37 12.68
C ARG A 168 8.06 20.90 13.06
N ALA A 169 6.99 20.12 12.96
CA ALA A 169 6.97 18.72 13.34
C ALA A 169 7.50 17.77 12.25
N ILE A 170 7.40 18.13 10.96
CA ILE A 170 7.81 17.29 9.83
C ILE A 170 9.21 16.68 9.96
N PRO A 171 10.27 17.44 10.31
CA PRO A 171 11.60 16.84 10.48
C PRO A 171 11.64 15.72 11.52
N PHE A 172 10.88 15.85 12.62
CA PHE A 172 10.80 14.84 13.66
C PHE A 172 10.06 13.59 13.20
N TYR A 173 8.91 13.74 12.52
CA TYR A 173 8.20 12.59 11.96
C TYR A 173 9.06 11.80 10.97
N PHE A 174 9.75 12.49 10.05
CA PHE A 174 10.65 11.84 9.11
C PHE A 174 11.80 11.14 9.83
N ALA A 175 12.42 11.77 10.83
CA ALA A 175 13.51 11.18 11.58
C ALA A 175 13.08 9.89 12.31
N ILE A 176 11.94 9.92 13.01
CA ILE A 176 11.41 8.75 13.73
C ILE A 176 11.06 7.62 12.75
N THR A 177 10.36 7.95 11.65
CA THR A 177 10.01 6.96 10.61
C THR A 177 11.25 6.33 10.00
N ILE A 178 12.26 7.13 9.63
CA ILE A 178 13.52 6.60 9.07
C ILE A 178 14.28 5.79 10.10
N PHE A 179 14.33 6.24 11.36
CA PHE A 179 14.98 5.49 12.44
C PHE A 179 14.40 4.08 12.58
N ILE A 180 13.07 3.97 12.68
CA ILE A 180 12.38 2.69 12.85
C ILE A 180 12.62 1.78 11.63
N ASN A 181 12.51 2.32 10.42
CA ASN A 181 12.66 1.53 9.20
C ASN A 181 14.10 1.09 8.93
N VAL A 182 15.09 1.96 9.16
CA VAL A 182 16.51 1.59 9.05
C VAL A 182 16.86 0.56 10.12
N PHE A 183 16.39 0.75 11.35
CA PHE A 183 16.55 -0.25 12.41
C PHE A 183 15.97 -1.59 11.98
N TYR A 184 14.73 -1.63 11.49
CA TYR A 184 14.09 -2.85 11.01
C TYR A 184 14.90 -3.53 9.90
N ILE A 185 15.34 -2.79 8.89
CA ILE A 185 16.11 -3.31 7.75
C ILE A 185 17.43 -3.92 8.20
N VAL A 186 18.17 -3.24 9.06
CA VAL A 186 19.49 -3.70 9.53
C VAL A 186 19.34 -4.84 10.54
N PHE A 187 18.37 -4.76 11.46
CA PHE A 187 18.12 -5.75 12.50
C PHE A 187 17.63 -7.08 11.91
N LYS A 188 16.63 -7.03 11.02
CA LYS A 188 16.16 -8.24 10.32
C LYS A 188 17.20 -8.73 9.33
N GLY A 189 17.87 -7.81 8.64
CA GLY A 189 19.07 -8.04 7.84
C GLY A 189 18.82 -8.82 6.54
N SER A 190 19.45 -8.37 5.45
CA SER A 190 19.53 -9.20 4.24
C SER A 190 20.55 -10.33 4.46
N PRO A 191 20.25 -11.59 4.09
CA PRO A 191 21.18 -12.72 4.25
C PRO A 191 22.52 -12.50 3.57
N GLY A 192 22.54 -11.72 2.47
CA GLY A 192 23.75 -11.43 1.70
C GLY A 192 24.73 -10.49 2.40
N LEU A 193 24.29 -9.67 3.36
CA LEU A 193 25.13 -8.66 4.00
C LEU A 193 25.56 -9.01 5.44
N ASN A 194 25.14 -10.16 5.99
CA ASN A 194 25.41 -10.55 7.39
C ASN A 194 25.10 -9.46 8.44
N LEU A 195 24.20 -8.51 8.12
CA LEU A 195 23.88 -7.35 8.95
C LEU A 195 23.25 -7.75 10.29
N SER A 196 22.50 -8.85 10.31
CA SER A 196 21.86 -9.39 11.50
C SER A 196 22.83 -9.91 12.58
N LYS A 197 24.12 -10.07 12.25
CA LYS A 197 25.17 -10.46 13.21
C LYS A 197 25.82 -9.25 13.90
N MET A 198 25.43 -8.03 13.54
CA MET A 198 26.02 -6.82 14.12
C MET A 198 25.54 -6.60 15.56
N PRO A 199 26.40 -6.04 16.45
CA PRO A 199 25.98 -5.66 17.79
C PRO A 199 24.85 -4.63 17.73
N ILE A 200 23.86 -4.75 18.62
CA ILE A 200 22.71 -3.86 18.63
C ILE A 200 23.09 -2.37 18.75
N GLY A 201 24.19 -2.06 19.45
CA GLY A 201 24.71 -0.69 19.54
C GLY A 201 25.17 -0.12 18.20
N VAL A 202 25.74 -0.94 17.32
CA VAL A 202 26.12 -0.52 15.95
C VAL A 202 24.88 -0.27 15.10
N ILE A 203 23.88 -1.15 15.22
CA ILE A 203 22.59 -1.00 14.53
C ILE A 203 21.92 0.31 14.95
N LEU A 204 21.84 0.57 16.25
CA LEU A 204 21.31 1.83 16.78
C LEU A 204 22.12 3.03 16.29
N GLY A 205 23.46 2.94 16.28
CA GLY A 205 24.34 4.00 15.77
C GLY A 205 24.07 4.35 14.30
N ILE A 206 23.94 3.33 13.45
CA ILE A 206 23.57 3.51 12.03
C ILE A 206 22.18 4.15 11.90
N SER A 207 21.19 3.62 12.62
CA SER A 207 19.82 4.14 12.57
C SER A 207 19.73 5.59 13.04
N PHE A 208 20.39 5.96 14.15
CA PHE A 208 20.44 7.34 14.61
C PHE A 208 21.21 8.24 13.65
N GLY A 209 22.32 7.77 13.07
CA GLY A 209 23.10 8.52 12.09
C GLY A 209 22.29 8.86 10.84
N VAL A 210 21.60 7.88 10.26
CA VAL A 210 20.75 8.08 9.07
C VAL A 210 19.53 8.94 9.42
N ALA A 211 18.86 8.69 10.54
CA ALA A 211 17.73 9.50 10.99
C ALA A 211 18.13 10.96 11.25
N GLY A 212 19.29 11.20 11.85
CA GLY A 212 19.84 12.55 12.06
C GLY A 212 20.19 13.26 10.76
N ALA A 213 20.79 12.55 9.79
CA ALA A 213 21.05 13.11 8.46
C ALA A 213 19.74 13.51 7.74
N VAL A 214 18.71 12.65 7.79
CA VAL A 214 17.40 12.96 7.23
C VAL A 214 16.72 14.09 7.99
N PHE A 215 16.85 14.16 9.32
CA PHE A 215 16.35 15.28 10.12
C PHE A 215 16.92 16.61 9.64
N LEU A 216 18.25 16.69 9.50
CA LEU A 216 18.92 17.90 9.02
C LEU A 216 18.49 18.24 7.59
N TRP A 217 18.40 17.25 6.70
CA TRP A 217 17.92 17.47 5.35
C TRP A 217 16.48 18.00 5.34
N CYS A 218 15.59 17.40 6.15
CA CYS A 218 14.22 17.86 6.28
C CYS A 218 14.13 19.28 6.84
N GLN A 219 14.97 19.62 7.82
CA GLN A 219 14.99 20.93 8.45
C GLN A 219 15.46 22.03 7.48
N PHE A 220 16.51 21.79 6.70
CA PHE A 220 17.13 22.80 5.84
C PHE A 220 16.58 22.84 4.41
N PHE A 221 16.02 21.74 3.91
CA PHE A 221 15.59 21.64 2.53
C PHE A 221 14.10 21.33 2.40
N LEU A 222 13.61 20.24 3.00
CA LEU A 222 12.20 19.85 2.83
C LEU A 222 11.24 20.85 3.45
N LYS A 223 11.49 21.32 4.67
CA LYS A 223 10.63 22.28 5.37
C LYS A 223 10.50 23.60 4.59
N PRO A 224 11.58 24.27 4.17
CA PRO A 224 11.46 25.48 3.34
C PRO A 224 10.77 25.21 1.99
N TYR A 225 10.99 24.03 1.39
CA TYR A 225 10.30 23.62 0.17
C TYR A 225 8.78 23.50 0.37
N LEU A 226 8.35 22.77 1.40
CA LEU A 226 6.93 22.59 1.73
C LEU A 226 6.28 23.91 2.13
N GLN A 227 7.00 24.75 2.88
CA GLN A 227 6.52 26.09 3.23
C GLN A 227 6.25 26.93 1.97
N ARG A 228 7.23 27.03 1.06
CA ARG A 228 7.06 27.79 -0.19
C ARG A 228 5.99 27.20 -1.11
N LYS A 229 5.84 25.89 -1.14
CA LYS A 229 4.87 25.21 -2.00
C LYS A 229 3.43 25.30 -1.47
N ILE A 230 3.23 25.26 -0.15
CA ILE A 230 1.90 25.15 0.47
C ILE A 230 1.45 26.50 1.06
N GLU A 231 2.32 27.21 1.77
CA GLU A 231 2.00 28.53 2.35
C GLU A 231 2.01 29.60 1.26
N ASN A 232 3.07 29.65 0.45
CA ASN A 232 3.23 30.66 -0.61
C ASN A 232 2.67 30.20 -1.97
N GLU A 233 2.16 28.98 -2.10
CA GLU A 233 1.57 28.45 -3.36
C GLU A 233 2.49 28.58 -4.60
N GLU A 234 3.81 28.55 -4.40
CA GLU A 234 4.78 28.65 -5.48
C GLU A 234 4.78 27.38 -6.36
N GLN A 235 4.86 27.57 -7.69
CA GLN A 235 4.99 26.47 -8.65
C GLN A 235 6.40 25.84 -8.62
N LEU A 236 6.60 24.98 -7.62
CA LEU A 236 7.84 24.25 -7.37
C LEU A 236 7.71 22.77 -7.75
N SER A 237 8.52 22.36 -8.72
CA SER A 237 8.73 20.94 -9.05
C SER A 237 9.37 20.18 -7.88
N TRP A 238 9.18 18.87 -7.82
CA TRP A 238 9.65 18.01 -6.72
C TRP A 238 11.15 18.08 -6.48
N HIS A 239 11.97 18.16 -7.53
CA HIS A 239 13.44 18.15 -7.43
C HIS A 239 14.00 19.40 -6.73
N HIS A 240 13.25 20.51 -6.68
CA HIS A 240 13.67 21.68 -5.93
C HIS A 240 13.77 21.41 -4.42
N SER A 241 13.15 20.33 -3.91
CA SER A 241 13.27 19.94 -2.51
C SER A 241 14.70 19.65 -2.08
N PHE A 242 15.65 19.41 -2.99
CA PHE A 242 17.04 19.11 -2.64
C PHE A 242 17.96 20.34 -2.62
N TRP A 243 17.53 21.46 -3.20
CA TRP A 243 18.35 22.68 -3.29
C TRP A 243 17.53 23.97 -3.13
N ILE A 244 16.36 23.88 -2.49
CA ILE A 244 15.43 25.01 -2.33
C ILE A 244 16.06 26.30 -1.76
N PRO A 245 17.05 26.26 -0.84
CA PRO A 245 17.65 27.50 -0.34
C PRO A 245 18.31 28.35 -1.45
N PHE A 246 18.66 27.72 -2.57
CA PHE A 246 19.30 28.36 -3.72
C PHE A 246 18.32 28.75 -4.84
N VAL A 247 17.05 28.37 -4.73
CA VAL A 247 16.02 28.65 -5.75
C VAL A 247 15.38 30.01 -5.46
N LYS A 248 15.43 30.95 -6.41
CA LYS A 248 14.76 32.25 -6.28
C LYS A 248 13.24 32.10 -6.12
N PRO A 249 12.55 33.03 -5.43
CA PRO A 249 11.08 33.06 -5.37
C PRO A 249 10.46 33.04 -6.76
N ARG A 250 9.43 32.21 -6.97
CA ARG A 250 8.69 32.13 -8.23
C ARG A 250 7.39 32.93 -8.18
N PRO A 251 6.91 33.47 -9.31
CA PRO A 251 5.67 34.24 -9.34
C PRO A 251 4.45 33.37 -9.03
N LEU A 252 3.48 33.99 -8.34
CA LEU A 252 2.18 33.40 -8.02
C LEU A 252 1.33 33.31 -9.29
N VAL A 253 0.70 32.17 -9.55
CA VAL A 253 -0.26 32.03 -10.65
C VAL A 253 -1.62 32.50 -10.14
N PRO A 254 -2.27 33.49 -10.75
CA PRO A 254 -3.63 33.84 -10.37
C PRO A 254 -4.57 32.65 -10.63
N PRO A 255 -5.57 32.42 -9.76
CA PRO A 255 -6.34 31.17 -9.67
C PRO A 255 -6.98 30.68 -10.97
N ASN A 256 -7.14 31.54 -11.98
CA ASN A 256 -7.81 31.24 -13.25
C ASN A 256 -6.88 31.05 -14.47
N SER A 257 -5.56 30.91 -14.29
CA SER A 257 -4.60 30.88 -15.42
C SER A 257 -3.75 29.60 -15.55
N ALA A 258 -4.04 28.55 -14.78
CA ALA A 258 -3.34 27.28 -14.95
C ALA A 258 -3.87 26.54 -16.20
N PRO A 259 -3.04 26.27 -17.23
CA PRO A 259 -3.40 25.31 -18.26
C PRO A 259 -3.63 23.94 -17.60
N SER A 260 -4.62 23.20 -18.10
CA SER A 260 -5.11 21.90 -17.62
C SER A 260 -4.05 20.78 -17.53
N SER A 261 -2.77 21.09 -17.79
CA SER A 261 -1.64 20.16 -17.86
C SER A 261 -0.76 20.13 -16.61
N VAL A 262 -0.95 21.03 -15.64
CA VAL A 262 -0.18 20.97 -14.37
C VAL A 262 -0.94 20.15 -13.34
N LYS A 263 -0.60 18.86 -13.24
CA LYS A 263 -0.90 17.97 -12.10
C LYS A 263 -0.18 18.48 -10.83
N THR A 264 -0.49 19.69 -10.38
CA THR A 264 -0.20 20.14 -9.01
C THR A 264 -0.97 19.22 -8.05
N LEU A 265 -0.46 19.03 -6.82
CA LEU A 265 -1.14 18.32 -5.74
C LEU A 265 -2.49 18.99 -5.41
N ARG A 266 -3.46 18.91 -6.30
CA ARG A 266 -4.86 19.02 -5.96
C ARG A 266 -5.16 17.71 -5.26
N VAL A 267 -5.00 17.73 -3.93
CA VAL A 267 -5.98 17.02 -3.11
C VAL A 267 -7.28 17.78 -3.38
N ASP A 268 -7.92 17.49 -4.51
CA ASP A 268 -9.33 17.75 -4.70
C ASP A 268 -9.96 16.77 -3.73
N THR A 269 -10.24 17.27 -2.52
CA THR A 269 -10.96 16.52 -1.49
C THR A 269 -12.34 16.07 -1.96
N GLY A 270 -12.78 16.34 -3.21
CA GLY A 270 -14.12 16.04 -3.71
C GLY A 270 -15.23 16.87 -3.05
N TYR A 271 -14.97 17.37 -1.84
CA TYR A 271 -15.87 18.19 -1.07
C TYR A 271 -15.61 19.68 -1.36
N SER A 272 -16.55 20.28 -2.08
CA SER A 272 -16.71 21.73 -2.15
C SER A 272 -16.98 22.25 -0.74
N LEU A 273 -15.96 22.75 -0.06
CA LEU A 273 -16.16 23.56 1.14
C LEU A 273 -16.78 24.88 0.66
N ASN A 274 -18.10 24.99 0.78
CA ASN A 274 -18.74 26.31 0.83
C ASN A 274 -18.16 27.02 2.06
N GLU A 275 -17.22 27.92 1.84
CA GLU A 275 -16.78 28.87 2.85
C GLU A 275 -17.97 29.74 3.26
N LYS A 276 -18.63 29.37 4.36
CA LYS A 276 -19.41 30.31 5.16
C LYS A 276 -19.04 30.12 6.62
N HIS A 277 -18.29 31.10 7.13
CA HIS A 277 -18.17 31.36 8.55
C HIS A 277 -19.58 31.47 9.17
N PRO A 278 -19.84 30.86 10.34
CA PRO A 278 -21.13 30.99 11.00
C PRO A 278 -21.14 32.31 11.79
N ASP A 279 -21.64 33.38 11.18
CA ASP A 279 -22.15 34.52 11.94
C ASP A 279 -23.61 34.27 12.32
N SER A 280 -23.90 34.57 13.59
CA SER A 280 -25.15 34.39 14.30
C SER A 280 -26.31 35.24 13.77
N SER A 281 -27.45 34.61 13.45
CA SER A 281 -28.82 35.08 13.76
C SER A 281 -29.88 34.12 13.19
N PRO A 282 -31.04 33.93 13.86
CA PRO A 282 -32.10 33.07 13.37
C PRO A 282 -32.94 33.82 12.33
N LEU A 283 -33.06 33.28 11.12
CA LEU A 283 -33.96 33.81 10.10
C LEU A 283 -35.12 32.84 9.85
N SER A 284 -36.30 33.42 9.97
CA SER A 284 -37.65 32.84 9.97
C SER A 284 -38.02 32.09 8.68
N PRO A 285 -39.04 31.20 8.73
CA PRO A 285 -39.42 30.37 7.61
C PRO A 285 -40.43 31.12 6.72
N ASP A 286 -39.96 31.75 5.65
CA ASP A 286 -40.81 32.10 4.51
C ASP A 286 -39.96 32.24 3.25
N GLY A 287 -40.21 31.35 2.26
CA GLY A 287 -39.55 31.43 0.95
C GLY A 287 -39.14 30.10 0.31
N LEU A 288 -39.80 28.97 0.62
CA LEU A 288 -39.59 27.74 -0.15
C LEU A 288 -40.47 27.77 -1.42
N LYS A 289 -39.94 28.30 -2.54
CA LYS A 289 -40.50 27.99 -3.86
C LYS A 289 -39.88 26.67 -4.34
N ALA A 290 -40.68 25.61 -4.33
CA ALA A 290 -40.32 24.33 -4.91
C ALA A 290 -40.05 24.51 -6.41
N ARG A 291 -38.81 24.27 -6.83
CA ARG A 291 -38.42 24.18 -8.23
C ARG A 291 -38.76 22.76 -8.69
N THR A 292 -39.69 22.62 -9.62
CA THR A 292 -40.16 21.31 -10.11
C THR A 292 -39.11 20.66 -11.01
N LEU A 293 -38.98 19.34 -10.87
CA LEU A 293 -38.00 18.49 -11.57
C LEU A 293 -38.07 18.61 -13.11
N GLU A 294 -39.24 18.97 -13.65
CA GLU A 294 -39.47 19.18 -15.08
C GLU A 294 -38.73 20.42 -15.63
N GLU A 295 -38.60 21.50 -14.84
CA GLU A 295 -37.87 22.70 -15.27
C GLU A 295 -36.35 22.46 -15.34
N ALA A 296 -35.82 21.59 -14.45
CA ALA A 296 -34.40 21.21 -14.46
C ALA A 296 -34.05 20.23 -15.59
N LEU A 297 -35.02 19.46 -16.10
CA LEU A 297 -34.83 18.54 -17.21
C LEU A 297 -34.85 19.27 -18.56
N HIS A 298 -35.69 20.29 -18.69
CA HIS A 298 -35.80 21.07 -19.94
C HIS A 298 -34.56 21.95 -20.22
N GLU A 299 -33.86 22.42 -19.19
CA GLU A 299 -32.61 23.19 -19.34
C GLU A 299 -31.42 22.28 -19.72
N LYS A 300 -31.49 20.98 -19.37
CA LYS A 300 -30.45 20.00 -19.69
C LYS A 300 -30.52 19.51 -21.13
N GLU A 301 -31.71 19.49 -21.74
CA GLU A 301 -31.88 19.10 -23.16
C GLU A 301 -31.54 20.24 -24.15
N MET A 302 -31.57 21.50 -23.74
CA MET A 302 -31.18 22.63 -24.61
C MET A 302 -29.68 22.96 -24.62
N GLN A 303 -28.88 22.41 -23.71
CA GLN A 303 -27.41 22.58 -23.75
C GLN A 303 -26.66 21.47 -24.50
N ASP A 304 -27.34 20.37 -24.86
CA ASP A 304 -26.72 19.21 -25.52
C ASP A 304 -26.87 19.22 -27.06
N THR A 305 -27.37 20.31 -27.63
CA THR A 305 -27.49 20.52 -29.09
C THR A 305 -26.67 21.70 -29.58
N GLY A 306 -25.35 21.59 -29.44
CA GLY A 306 -24.37 22.56 -29.94
C GLY A 306 -23.17 21.89 -30.61
N THR A 307 -23.31 21.59 -31.91
CA THR A 307 -22.23 21.35 -32.89
C THR A 307 -21.04 20.49 -32.43
N VAL A 308 -21.20 19.17 -32.56
CA VAL A 308 -20.06 18.25 -32.70
C VAL A 308 -19.42 18.50 -34.06
N ASN A 309 -18.22 19.06 -34.06
CA ASN A 309 -17.33 19.12 -35.22
C ASN A 309 -17.16 17.71 -35.81
N SER A 310 -17.79 17.46 -36.95
CA SER A 310 -17.70 16.20 -37.71
C SER A 310 -16.48 16.15 -38.64
N ASP A 311 -15.58 17.13 -38.59
CA ASP A 311 -14.46 17.28 -39.53
C ASP A 311 -13.08 16.83 -38.99
N LEU A 312 -13.03 16.04 -37.91
CA LEU A 312 -11.76 15.50 -37.36
C LEU A 312 -11.65 13.97 -37.41
N ALA A 313 -12.61 13.28 -38.02
CA ALA A 313 -12.61 11.82 -38.15
C ALA A 313 -11.90 11.29 -39.41
N ALA A 314 -11.27 12.16 -40.21
CA ALA A 314 -10.68 11.78 -41.50
C ALA A 314 -9.20 12.17 -41.60
N LEU A 315 -8.35 11.75 -40.65
CA LEU A 315 -6.88 11.79 -40.78
C LEU A 315 -6.18 10.84 -39.78
N ASP A 316 -6.58 9.57 -39.70
CA ASP A 316 -5.77 8.54 -39.02
C ASP A 316 -5.55 7.34 -39.96
N ASP A 317 -4.72 7.56 -40.98
CA ASP A 317 -4.15 6.53 -41.87
C ASP A 317 -3.04 5.75 -41.15
N THR A 318 -3.29 5.25 -39.93
CA THR A 318 -2.38 4.31 -39.29
C THR A 318 -2.71 2.88 -39.74
N PRO A 319 -1.76 2.14 -40.33
CA PRO A 319 -2.02 0.76 -40.74
C PRO A 319 -2.41 -0.08 -39.52
N PRO A 320 -3.39 -1.00 -39.65
CA PRO A 320 -3.88 -1.78 -38.52
C PRO A 320 -2.70 -2.49 -37.83
N PRO A 321 -2.61 -2.42 -36.49
CA PRO A 321 -1.48 -3.01 -35.79
C PRO A 321 -1.39 -4.48 -36.13
N SER A 322 -0.20 -4.94 -36.53
CA SER A 322 0.09 -6.37 -36.75
C SER A 322 -0.54 -7.23 -35.63
N ARG A 323 -1.01 -8.44 -35.93
CA ARG A 323 -1.64 -9.34 -34.92
C ARG A 323 -0.84 -9.44 -33.61
N ALA A 324 0.50 -9.39 -33.70
CA ALA A 324 1.39 -9.32 -32.54
C ALA A 324 1.25 -8.02 -31.74
N LYS A 325 1.23 -6.83 -32.37
CA LYS A 325 0.98 -5.55 -31.70
C LYS A 325 -0.44 -5.45 -31.12
N ALA A 326 -1.44 -6.02 -31.80
CA ALA A 326 -2.81 -6.07 -31.31
C ALA A 326 -2.93 -6.99 -30.07
N LEU A 327 -2.31 -8.17 -30.11
CA LEU A 327 -2.21 -9.08 -28.97
C LEU A 327 -1.42 -8.46 -27.82
N LEU A 328 -0.31 -7.77 -28.10
CA LEU A 328 0.48 -7.05 -27.11
C LEU A 328 -0.33 -5.91 -26.49
N GLY A 329 -1.12 -5.19 -27.29
CA GLY A 329 -2.03 -4.14 -26.84
C GLY A 329 -3.14 -4.68 -25.94
N TYR A 330 -3.75 -5.80 -26.32
CA TYR A 330 -4.75 -6.49 -25.51
C TYR A 330 -4.18 -7.01 -24.18
N LEU A 331 -3.01 -7.65 -24.21
CA LEU A 331 -2.32 -8.13 -23.01
C LEU A 331 -1.92 -6.96 -22.10
N LYS A 332 -1.38 -5.88 -22.67
CA LYS A 332 -1.05 -4.65 -21.94
C LYS A 332 -2.29 -4.04 -21.30
N ALA A 333 -3.40 -3.92 -22.04
CA ALA A 333 -4.66 -3.40 -21.51
C ALA A 333 -5.20 -4.27 -20.36
N LYS A 334 -5.11 -5.60 -20.49
CA LYS A 334 -5.57 -6.53 -19.44
C LYS A 334 -4.70 -6.50 -18.18
N VAL A 335 -3.37 -6.38 -18.33
CA VAL A 335 -2.44 -6.24 -17.19
C VAL A 335 -2.61 -4.88 -16.52
N MET A 336 -2.79 -3.81 -17.30
CA MET A 336 -2.97 -2.45 -16.78
C MET A 336 -4.39 -2.17 -16.29
N HIS A 337 -5.36 -3.06 -16.54
CA HIS A 337 -6.77 -2.83 -16.24
C HIS A 337 -7.00 -2.45 -14.78
N GLY A 338 -6.33 -3.11 -13.83
CA GLY A 338 -6.47 -2.81 -12.41
C GLY A 338 -5.99 -1.40 -12.06
N VAL A 339 -5.02 -0.89 -12.81
CA VAL A 339 -4.39 0.42 -12.58
C VAL A 339 -5.25 1.59 -13.10
N GLU A 340 -6.19 1.33 -14.01
CA GLU A 340 -7.06 2.37 -14.60
C GLU A 340 -8.41 2.52 -13.90
N GLN A 341 -8.64 1.74 -12.85
CA GLN A 341 -9.90 1.75 -12.11
C GLN A 341 -10.01 2.97 -11.20
N ASP A 342 -11.22 3.51 -11.11
CA ASP A 342 -11.56 4.48 -10.08
C ASP A 342 -11.92 3.74 -8.79
N ILE A 343 -11.25 4.09 -7.70
CA ILE A 343 -11.47 3.47 -6.39
C ILE A 343 -12.32 4.34 -5.45
N HIS A 344 -12.64 5.57 -5.87
CA HIS A 344 -13.38 6.57 -5.08
C HIS A 344 -14.88 6.56 -5.41
N GLU A 345 -15.43 5.38 -5.69
CA GLU A 345 -16.86 5.18 -5.92
C GLU A 345 -17.66 5.76 -4.74
N SER A 346 -18.52 6.73 -5.03
CA SER A 346 -19.39 7.37 -4.05
C SER A 346 -20.75 6.67 -4.04
N THR A 347 -21.14 6.21 -2.86
CA THR A 347 -22.48 5.70 -2.56
C THR A 347 -23.04 6.49 -1.39
N ALA A 348 -24.36 6.52 -1.23
CA ALA A 348 -25.00 7.26 -0.12
C ALA A 348 -24.44 6.86 1.26
N GLU A 349 -24.09 5.58 1.44
CA GLU A 349 -23.47 5.08 2.67
C GLU A 349 -22.04 5.62 2.85
N VAL A 350 -21.23 5.61 1.79
CA VAL A 350 -19.85 6.12 1.81
C VAL A 350 -19.83 7.63 2.09
N ASP A 351 -20.70 8.38 1.42
CA ASP A 351 -20.80 9.83 1.61
C ASP A 351 -21.17 10.17 3.06
N GLN A 352 -22.10 9.42 3.66
CA GLN A 352 -22.48 9.59 5.07
C GLN A 352 -21.30 9.34 6.03
N ILE A 353 -20.48 8.31 5.78
CA ILE A 353 -19.28 8.02 6.58
C ILE A 353 -18.27 9.17 6.46
N HIS A 354 -18.10 9.72 5.26
CA HIS A 354 -17.13 10.77 4.99
C HIS A 354 -17.58 12.13 5.51
N ASP A 355 -18.87 12.43 5.46
CA ASP A 355 -19.44 13.68 5.96
C ASP A 355 -19.56 13.74 7.48
N SER A 356 -19.73 12.60 8.14
CA SER A 356 -19.68 12.50 9.60
C SER A 356 -18.26 12.63 10.19
N SER A 357 -17.23 12.52 9.34
CA SER A 357 -15.83 12.53 9.77
C SER A 357 -15.32 13.95 9.99
N THR A 358 -14.50 14.15 11.05
CA THR A 358 -13.84 15.44 11.29
C THR A 358 -12.82 15.73 10.19
N LYS A 359 -13.00 16.86 9.49
CA LYS A 359 -12.11 17.38 8.45
C LYS A 359 -11.20 18.47 9.06
N TYR A 360 -9.91 18.43 8.76
CA TYR A 360 -8.90 19.39 9.25
C TYR A 360 -8.50 20.39 8.16
N ASP A 361 -7.68 21.38 8.52
CA ASP A 361 -7.16 22.37 7.57
C ASP A 361 -6.48 21.70 6.37
N ARG A 362 -6.91 22.11 5.17
CA ARG A 362 -6.48 21.51 3.89
C ARG A 362 -4.97 21.67 3.68
N LYS A 363 -4.40 22.83 3.99
CA LYS A 363 -2.97 23.10 3.80
C LYS A 363 -2.13 22.21 4.73
N THR A 364 -2.61 21.98 5.94
CA THR A 364 -2.00 21.06 6.89
C THR A 364 -2.11 19.61 6.44
N GLU A 365 -3.25 19.15 5.93
CA GLU A 365 -3.39 17.80 5.37
C GLU A 365 -2.46 17.58 4.16
N LEU A 366 -2.33 18.57 3.27
CA LEU A 366 -1.39 18.53 2.14
C LEU A 366 0.07 18.33 2.57
N LEU A 367 0.44 18.83 3.75
CA LEU A 367 1.77 18.60 4.33
C LEU A 367 2.00 17.12 4.63
N PHE A 368 1.01 16.47 5.23
CA PHE A 368 1.08 15.06 5.63
C PHE A 368 1.07 14.10 4.45
N CYS A 369 0.56 14.49 3.27
CA CYS A 369 0.66 13.66 2.05
C CYS A 369 2.08 13.16 1.77
N THR A 370 3.10 14.02 1.97
CA THR A 370 4.50 13.64 1.70
C THR A 370 4.97 12.56 2.68
N LEU A 371 4.56 12.66 3.96
CA LEU A 371 4.89 11.68 4.97
C LEU A 371 4.15 10.36 4.72
N GLN A 372 2.87 10.44 4.36
CA GLN A 372 2.03 9.27 4.08
C GLN A 372 2.58 8.44 2.92
N VAL A 373 3.03 9.09 1.84
CA VAL A 373 3.67 8.39 0.72
C VAL A 373 4.93 7.65 1.17
N LEU A 374 5.77 8.29 1.99
CA LEU A 374 6.98 7.66 2.53
C LEU A 374 6.64 6.46 3.41
N THR A 375 5.67 6.59 4.32
CA THR A 375 5.26 5.51 5.22
C THR A 375 4.62 4.35 4.45
N SER A 376 3.84 4.62 3.40
CA SER A 376 3.30 3.59 2.50
C SER A 376 4.39 2.80 1.78
N CYS A 377 5.47 3.47 1.33
CA CYS A 377 6.61 2.78 0.70
C CYS A 377 7.27 1.80 1.68
N PHE A 378 7.52 2.23 2.91
CA PHE A 378 8.14 1.38 3.92
C PHE A 378 7.22 0.25 4.41
N ALA A 379 5.93 0.53 4.57
CA ALA A 379 4.94 -0.49 4.89
C ALA A 379 4.92 -1.58 3.83
N SER A 380 4.93 -1.20 2.54
CA SER A 380 4.98 -2.12 1.41
C SER A 380 6.30 -2.90 1.33
N PHE A 381 7.43 -2.25 1.58
CA PHE A 381 8.71 -2.96 1.67
C PHE A 381 8.72 -4.00 2.82
N ALA A 382 8.22 -3.62 4.00
CA ALA A 382 8.13 -4.51 5.14
C ALA A 382 7.17 -5.68 4.87
N HIS A 383 6.03 -5.40 4.23
CA HIS A 383 5.06 -6.38 3.79
C HIS A 383 5.69 -7.41 2.84
N GLY A 384 6.32 -6.96 1.74
CA GLY A 384 6.98 -7.86 0.80
C GLY A 384 8.03 -8.76 1.47
N SER A 385 8.76 -8.22 2.45
CA SER A 385 9.76 -8.99 3.22
C SER A 385 9.18 -10.05 4.17
N ASN A 386 7.90 -9.95 4.51
CA ASN A 386 7.24 -10.89 5.41
C ASN A 386 6.39 -11.88 4.62
N ASP A 387 5.55 -11.39 3.74
CA ASP A 387 4.43 -12.17 3.21
C ASP A 387 4.85 -13.00 1.99
N VAL A 388 5.95 -12.66 1.30
CA VAL A 388 6.52 -13.53 0.26
C VAL A 388 6.81 -14.94 0.79
N ALA A 389 7.11 -15.06 2.09
CA ALA A 389 7.35 -16.32 2.76
C ALA A 389 6.19 -17.32 2.66
N ASN A 390 4.96 -16.83 2.63
CA ASN A 390 3.75 -17.64 2.64
C ASN A 390 3.72 -18.60 1.44
N ALA A 391 4.07 -18.10 0.25
CA ALA A 391 4.15 -18.92 -0.95
C ALA A 391 5.52 -19.58 -1.14
N ILE A 392 6.60 -18.87 -0.78
CA ILE A 392 7.97 -19.30 -1.07
C ILE A 392 8.51 -20.35 -0.10
N GLY A 393 8.06 -20.37 1.15
CA GLY A 393 8.41 -21.41 2.12
C GLY A 393 8.02 -22.81 1.60
N PRO A 394 6.73 -23.07 1.32
CA PRO A 394 6.27 -24.34 0.76
C PRO A 394 6.93 -24.68 -0.57
N LEU A 395 7.09 -23.68 -1.47
CA LEU A 395 7.75 -23.89 -2.75
C LEU A 395 9.21 -24.32 -2.59
N THR A 396 9.92 -23.75 -1.61
CA THR A 396 11.31 -24.12 -1.34
C THR A 396 11.42 -25.53 -0.78
N THR A 397 10.48 -25.95 0.08
CA THR A 397 10.38 -27.34 0.54
C THR A 397 10.19 -28.30 -0.63
N ILE A 398 9.25 -27.99 -1.54
CA ILE A 398 9.01 -28.77 -2.76
C ILE A 398 10.28 -28.84 -3.63
N TYR A 399 10.94 -27.71 -3.85
CA TYR A 399 12.13 -27.63 -4.70
C TYR A 399 13.27 -28.51 -4.17
N TYR A 400 13.55 -28.47 -2.86
CA TYR A 400 14.61 -29.27 -2.28
C TYR A 400 14.31 -30.76 -2.26
N ILE A 401 13.06 -31.16 -2.00
CA ILE A 401 12.65 -32.56 -2.09
C ILE A 401 12.81 -33.06 -3.53
N TRP A 402 12.34 -32.30 -4.52
CA TRP A 402 12.49 -32.66 -5.93
C TRP A 402 13.96 -32.78 -6.36
N LYS A 403 14.81 -31.86 -5.89
CA LYS A 403 16.23 -31.82 -6.28
C LYS A 403 17.07 -32.89 -5.58
N ASN A 404 16.86 -33.10 -4.29
CA ASN A 404 17.73 -33.93 -3.46
C ASN A 404 17.14 -35.33 -3.20
N GLY A 405 15.85 -35.54 -3.46
CA GLY A 405 15.15 -36.79 -3.14
C GLY A 405 14.95 -37.04 -1.64
N ALA A 406 15.17 -36.02 -0.79
CA ALA A 406 15.13 -36.15 0.66
C ALA A 406 14.51 -34.92 1.33
N VAL A 407 13.89 -35.12 2.49
CA VAL A 407 13.36 -34.04 3.34
C VAL A 407 14.49 -33.36 4.10
N ASP A 408 14.50 -32.02 4.09
CA ASP A 408 15.42 -31.23 4.90
C ASP A 408 14.95 -31.18 6.36
N ILE A 409 15.35 -32.19 7.15
CA ILE A 409 15.03 -32.28 8.57
C ILE A 409 15.68 -31.14 9.37
N SER A 410 16.81 -30.62 8.88
CA SER A 410 17.52 -29.53 9.56
C SER A 410 16.77 -28.19 9.48
N GLY A 411 15.89 -28.05 8.48
CA GLY A 411 15.17 -26.81 8.18
C GLY A 411 16.08 -25.65 7.75
N LYS A 412 17.38 -25.88 7.54
CA LYS A 412 18.39 -24.84 7.32
C LYS A 412 18.82 -24.68 5.87
N SER A 413 18.26 -25.44 4.92
CA SER A 413 18.69 -25.26 3.52
C SER A 413 18.25 -23.89 3.03
N PRO A 414 19.20 -23.08 2.50
CA PRO A 414 18.97 -21.68 2.19
C PRO A 414 17.94 -21.53 1.08
N ILE A 415 17.21 -20.43 1.08
CA ILE A 415 16.19 -20.20 0.05
C ILE A 415 16.88 -19.71 -1.24
N PRO A 416 16.70 -20.40 -2.38
CA PRO A 416 17.28 -19.94 -3.63
C PRO A 416 16.76 -18.57 -4.01
N THR A 417 17.66 -17.65 -4.39
CA THR A 417 17.33 -16.26 -4.73
C THR A 417 16.33 -16.13 -5.88
N TRP A 418 16.38 -17.05 -6.84
CA TRP A 418 15.43 -17.08 -7.95
C TRP A 418 13.99 -17.37 -7.48
N ILE A 419 13.80 -18.12 -6.38
CA ILE A 419 12.47 -18.39 -5.81
C ILE A 419 11.91 -17.12 -5.15
N LEU A 420 12.76 -16.35 -4.47
CA LEU A 420 12.37 -15.05 -3.91
C LEU A 420 11.97 -14.06 -5.02
N ALA A 421 12.78 -13.97 -6.08
CA ALA A 421 12.47 -13.14 -7.24
C ALA A 421 11.16 -13.59 -7.92
N TYR A 422 10.96 -14.91 -8.06
CA TYR A 422 9.73 -15.48 -8.59
C TYR A 422 8.49 -15.10 -7.78
N GLY A 423 8.57 -15.17 -6.45
CA GLY A 423 7.50 -14.74 -5.54
C GLY A 423 7.22 -13.26 -5.63
N GLY A 424 8.27 -12.43 -5.61
CA GLY A 424 8.15 -10.97 -5.74
C GLY A 424 7.47 -10.55 -7.05
N VAL A 425 7.88 -11.12 -8.19
CA VAL A 425 7.22 -10.84 -9.49
C VAL A 425 5.75 -11.25 -9.48
N ALA A 426 5.42 -12.38 -8.86
CA ALA A 426 4.04 -12.85 -8.77
C ALA A 426 3.18 -11.91 -7.91
N ILE A 427 3.70 -11.43 -6.77
CA ILE A 427 3.07 -10.40 -5.92
C ILE A 427 2.78 -9.14 -6.75
N ASP A 428 3.77 -8.63 -7.48
CA ASP A 428 3.58 -7.42 -8.30
C ASP A 428 2.50 -7.59 -9.37
N LEU A 429 2.44 -8.75 -10.01
CA LEU A 429 1.41 -9.05 -11.01
C LEU A 429 0.01 -9.13 -10.40
N GLY A 430 -0.10 -9.68 -9.18
CA GLY A 430 -1.34 -9.69 -8.41
C GLY A 430 -1.84 -8.29 -8.10
N LEU A 431 -0.95 -7.44 -7.60
CA LEU A 431 -1.22 -6.04 -7.30
C LEU A 431 -1.69 -5.28 -8.55
N LEU A 432 -0.95 -5.39 -9.66
CA LEU A 432 -1.24 -4.69 -10.92
C LEU A 432 -2.64 -4.99 -11.46
N THR A 433 -3.13 -6.21 -11.24
CA THR A 433 -4.35 -6.70 -11.89
C THR A 433 -5.58 -6.68 -10.99
N TYR A 434 -5.46 -7.09 -9.72
CA TYR A 434 -6.60 -7.21 -8.79
C TYR A 434 -6.51 -6.36 -7.53
N GLY A 435 -5.36 -5.74 -7.23
CA GLY A 435 -5.16 -4.96 -6.00
C GLY A 435 -6.17 -3.82 -5.81
N TYR A 436 -6.61 -3.20 -6.90
CA TYR A 436 -7.54 -2.06 -6.86
C TYR A 436 -8.84 -2.34 -6.09
N LYS A 437 -9.33 -3.58 -6.09
CA LYS A 437 -10.59 -3.93 -5.40
C LYS A 437 -10.45 -3.79 -3.89
N VAL A 438 -9.38 -4.33 -3.33
CA VAL A 438 -9.12 -4.25 -1.89
C VAL A 438 -8.72 -2.83 -1.51
N MET A 439 -7.96 -2.12 -2.36
CA MET A 439 -7.67 -0.70 -2.16
C MET A 439 -8.94 0.16 -2.09
N ALA A 440 -9.94 -0.11 -2.95
CA ALA A 440 -11.22 0.59 -2.91
C ALA A 440 -11.98 0.33 -1.61
N THR A 441 -12.02 -0.93 -1.16
CA THR A 441 -12.67 -1.28 0.11
C THR A 441 -12.01 -0.58 1.29
N LEU A 442 -10.69 -0.71 1.45
CA LEU A 442 -9.95 -0.18 2.60
C LEU A 442 -9.79 1.34 2.58
N GLY A 443 -9.55 1.91 1.40
CA GLY A 443 -9.23 3.33 1.23
C GLY A 443 -10.45 4.24 1.15
N ASN A 444 -11.63 3.70 0.82
CA ASN A 444 -12.83 4.49 0.56
C ASN A 444 -14.07 4.01 1.32
N LYS A 445 -14.31 2.68 1.40
CA LYS A 445 -15.59 2.12 1.87
C LYS A 445 -15.69 1.93 3.39
N ILE A 446 -14.58 1.82 4.12
CA ILE A 446 -14.59 1.54 5.58
C ILE A 446 -14.53 2.81 6.43
N THR A 447 -13.68 3.77 6.07
CA THR A 447 -13.48 4.99 6.84
C THR A 447 -12.94 6.12 5.97
N TYR A 448 -13.13 7.35 6.42
CA TYR A 448 -12.55 8.52 5.79
C TYR A 448 -11.04 8.58 6.04
N MET A 449 -10.26 8.40 4.97
CA MET A 449 -8.80 8.49 5.00
C MET A 449 -8.35 9.93 4.67
N SER A 450 -7.85 10.66 5.67
CA SER A 450 -7.12 11.91 5.43
C SER A 450 -5.61 11.66 5.50
N PRO A 451 -4.76 12.45 4.84
CA PRO A 451 -3.31 12.22 4.83
C PRO A 451 -2.63 12.17 6.21
N SER A 452 -3.19 12.86 7.20
CA SER A 452 -2.70 12.86 8.58
C SER A 452 -3.15 11.64 9.41
N ARG A 453 -4.12 10.86 8.92
CA ARG A 453 -4.57 9.58 9.49
C ARG A 453 -3.78 8.44 8.86
#